data_AF-A0ABC8JAU1-F1
#
_entry.id   AF-A0ABC8JAU1-F1
#
_cell.length_a   1.000
_cell.length_b   1.000
_cell.length_c   1.000
_cell.angle_alpha   90.00
_cell.angle_beta   90.00
_cell.angle_gamma   90.00
#
_symmetry.space_group_name_H-M   'P 1'
#
loop_
_entity.id
_entity.type
_entity.pdbx_description
1 polymer ?
#
loop_
_entity_poly.entity_id
_entity_poly.type
_entity_poly.pdbx_seq_one_letter_code
_entity_poly.pdbx_strand_id
1 'polypeptide(L)'
;MTSLILREYDVIFMASMVGLTREAKAKAIEHLEKHMAPGALLMLRSSHGLRSFIYQSVDPSDLKGFDVLTIHHPMTNDVPTSVVIARKLGGKSTYEEKNGIRSGKI
;
A
#
# COMPACT_ATOMS: atom_id res chain seq x y z
N MET A 1 4.59 18.47 7.49
CA MET A 1 3.95 19.09 6.30
C MET A 1 3.84 18.16 5.10
N THR A 2 4.69 17.13 4.95
CA THR A 2 4.70 16.22 3.78
C THR A 2 3.62 15.13 3.76
N SER A 3 2.90 14.90 4.85
CA SER A 3 2.06 13.71 5.01
C SER A 3 0.62 13.83 4.50
N LEU A 4 0.18 15.04 4.15
CA LEU A 4 -1.11 15.29 3.50
C LEU A 4 -1.06 15.09 1.98
N ILE A 5 0.13 15.12 1.37
CA ILE A 5 0.29 15.04 -0.08
C ILE A 5 -0.22 13.70 -0.65
N LEU A 6 -0.10 12.60 0.10
CA LEU A 6 -0.51 11.28 -0.37
C LEU A 6 -2.04 11.13 -0.49
N ARG A 7 -2.82 12.03 0.10
CA ARG A 7 -4.29 12.05 -0.05
C ARG A 7 -4.75 12.70 -1.33
N GLU A 8 -3.89 13.47 -1.98
CA GLU A 8 -4.23 14.17 -3.23
C GLU A 8 -4.11 13.25 -4.45
N TYR A 9 -3.62 12.02 -4.26
CA TYR A 9 -3.44 11.05 -5.34
C TYR A 9 -4.45 9.92 -5.23
N ASP A 10 -5.16 9.68 -6.34
CA ASP A 10 -6.07 8.55 -6.48
C ASP A 10 -5.34 7.22 -6.65
N VAL A 11 -4.09 7.25 -7.12
CA VAL A 11 -3.27 6.06 -7.39
C VAL A 11 -1.83 6.28 -6.94
N ILE A 12 -1.29 5.32 -6.20
CA ILE A 12 0.12 5.28 -5.76
C ILE A 12 0.79 4.00 -6.28
N PHE A 13 1.98 4.15 -6.85
CA PHE A 13 2.82 3.04 -7.32
C PHE A 13 4.00 2.82 -6.36
N MET A 14 4.04 1.66 -5.71
CA MET A 14 5.19 1.22 -4.92
C MET A 14 6.15 0.40 -5.78
N ALA A 15 7.37 0.90 -5.95
CA ALA A 15 8.43 0.20 -6.66
C ALA A 15 8.85 -1.10 -5.95
N SER A 16 9.42 -2.04 -6.71
CA SER A 16 9.79 -3.39 -6.22
C SER A 16 10.85 -3.39 -5.12
N MET A 17 11.72 -2.38 -5.11
CA MET A 17 12.86 -2.29 -4.17
C MET A 17 12.55 -1.47 -2.91
N VAL A 18 11.29 -1.04 -2.73
CA VAL A 18 10.87 -0.40 -1.49
C VAL A 18 10.77 -1.46 -0.40
N GLY A 19 11.55 -1.27 0.68
CA GLY A 19 11.61 -2.22 1.78
C GLY A 19 12.30 -3.52 1.36
N LEU A 20 13.64 -3.51 1.38
CA LEU A 20 14.47 -4.67 1.00
C LEU A 20 14.31 -5.89 1.93
N THR A 21 13.64 -5.72 3.07
CA THR A 21 13.19 -6.82 3.94
C THR A 21 11.68 -6.84 4.02
N ARG A 22 11.10 -7.98 4.41
CA ARG A 22 9.65 -8.14 4.62
C ARG A 22 9.10 -7.08 5.57
N GLU A 23 9.79 -6.86 6.69
CA GLU A 23 9.39 -5.93 7.75
C GLU A 23 9.49 -4.47 7.26
N ALA A 24 10.54 -4.13 6.51
CA ALA A 24 10.69 -2.80 5.94
C ALA A 24 9.60 -2.52 4.89
N LYS A 25 9.24 -3.52 4.08
CA LYS A 25 8.16 -3.42 3.09
C LYS A 25 6.80 -3.28 3.76
N ALA A 26 6.52 -4.08 4.79
CA ALA A 26 5.30 -3.99 5.58
C ALA A 26 5.17 -2.60 6.25
N LYS A 27 6.25 -2.05 6.81
CA LYS A 27 6.25 -0.68 7.37
C LYS A 27 5.97 0.39 6.31
N ALA A 28 6.48 0.22 5.09
CA ALA A 28 6.18 1.13 3.98
C ALA A 28 4.70 1.05 3.59
N ILE A 29 4.13 -0.16 3.50
CA ILE A 29 2.70 -0.38 3.24
C ILE A 29 1.84 0.25 4.35
N GLU A 30 2.19 0.03 5.62
CA GLU A 30 1.51 0.64 6.77
C GLU A 30 1.59 2.18 6.73
N HIS A 31 2.73 2.73 6.30
CA HIS A 31 2.85 4.17 6.10
C HIS A 31 1.90 4.66 5.01
N LEU A 32 1.80 3.96 3.87
CA LEU A 32 0.86 4.34 2.82
C LEU A 32 -0.60 4.23 3.28
N GLU A 33 -0.96 3.16 4.01
CA GLU A 33 -2.29 2.99 4.60
C GLU A 33 -2.69 4.19 5.45
N LYS A 34 -1.81 4.72 6.30
CA LYS A 34 -2.15 5.85 7.18
C LYS A 34 -2.38 7.16 6.43
N HIS A 35 -1.78 7.32 5.25
CA HIS A 35 -1.64 8.60 4.58
C HIS A 35 -2.40 8.72 3.27
N MET A 36 -2.74 7.62 2.61
CA MET A 36 -3.57 7.61 1.40
C MET A 36 -5.01 8.06 1.67
N ALA A 37 -5.71 8.57 0.66
CA ALA A 37 -7.15 8.82 0.75
C ALA A 37 -7.94 7.50 0.75
N PRO A 38 -9.03 7.37 1.54
CA PRO A 38 -10.01 6.30 1.38
C PRO A 38 -10.41 6.09 -0.08
N GLY A 39 -10.43 4.84 -0.55
CA GLY A 39 -10.78 4.50 -1.92
C GLY A 39 -9.66 4.62 -2.95
N ALA A 40 -8.52 5.25 -2.61
CA ALA A 40 -7.36 5.33 -3.50
C ALA A 40 -6.72 3.95 -3.74
N LEU A 41 -6.06 3.80 -4.88
CA LEU A 41 -5.44 2.55 -5.32
C LEU A 41 -3.95 2.53 -4.99
N LEU A 42 -3.50 1.42 -4.42
CA LEU A 42 -2.10 1.05 -4.28
C LEU A 42 -1.78 -0.05 -5.30
N MET A 43 -0.86 0.25 -6.22
CA MET A 43 -0.22 -0.75 -7.06
C MET A 43 1.17 -1.02 -6.50
N LEU A 44 1.52 -2.28 -6.30
CA LEU A 44 2.84 -2.65 -5.81
C LEU A 44 3.41 -3.84 -6.59
N ARG A 45 4.72 -3.82 -6.76
CA ARG A 45 5.46 -4.94 -7.34
C ARG A 45 5.83 -5.95 -6.24
N SER A 46 5.51 -7.21 -6.51
CA SER A 46 5.77 -8.37 -5.65
C SER A 46 6.53 -9.46 -6.43
N SER A 47 6.83 -10.56 -5.76
CA SER A 47 7.43 -11.75 -6.35
C SER A 47 6.60 -12.97 -5.97
N HIS A 48 6.71 -14.03 -6.77
CA HIS A 48 5.94 -15.25 -6.61
C HIS A 48 6.81 -16.48 -6.93
N GLY A 49 6.58 -17.59 -6.22
CA GLY A 49 7.32 -18.84 -6.41
C GLY A 49 8.82 -18.68 -6.19
N LEU A 50 9.64 -19.39 -6.96
CA LEU A 50 11.12 -19.36 -6.84
C LEU A 50 11.75 -17.97 -7.02
N ARG A 51 11.03 -17.02 -7.63
CA ARG A 51 11.49 -15.63 -7.80
C ARG A 51 11.49 -14.86 -6.48
N SER A 52 10.83 -15.36 -5.43
CA SER A 52 10.91 -14.77 -4.09
C SER A 52 12.32 -14.84 -3.47
N PHE A 53 13.18 -15.72 -4.00
CA PHE A 53 14.59 -15.77 -3.62
C PHE A 53 15.37 -14.52 -4.06
N ILE A 54 14.88 -13.81 -5.09
CA ILE A 54 15.55 -12.64 -5.70
C ILE A 54 14.87 -11.33 -5.26
N TYR A 55 13.57 -11.36 -4.99
CA TYR A 55 12.78 -10.17 -4.65
C TYR A 55 11.82 -10.45 -3.51
N GLN A 56 11.59 -9.46 -2.66
CA GLN A 56 10.68 -9.61 -1.53
C GLN A 56 9.22 -9.78 -1.97
N SER A 57 8.65 -10.92 -1.63
CA SER A 57 7.22 -11.21 -1.82
C SER A 57 6.38 -10.40 -0.85
N VAL A 58 5.14 -10.10 -1.25
CA VAL A 58 4.14 -9.47 -0.39
C VAL A 58 3.05 -10.48 -0.18
N ASP A 59 2.81 -10.83 1.07
CA ASP A 59 1.70 -11.67 1.45
C ASP A 59 0.43 -10.80 1.58
N PRO A 60 -0.76 -11.27 1.18
CA PRO A 60 -2.00 -10.54 1.40
C PRO A 60 -2.21 -10.11 2.86
N SER A 61 -1.69 -10.85 3.84
CA SER A 61 -1.74 -10.48 5.27
C SER A 61 -0.93 -9.23 5.63
N ASP A 62 0.01 -8.80 4.76
CA ASP A 62 0.78 -7.56 4.92
C ASP A 62 0.01 -6.32 4.43
N LEU A 63 -1.11 -6.51 3.72
CA LEU A 63 -1.93 -5.44 3.13
C LEU A 63 -3.14 -5.06 4.02
N LYS A 64 -2.96 -5.05 5.34
CA LYS A 64 -4.00 -4.63 6.28
C LYS A 64 -4.44 -3.20 5.98
N GLY A 65 -5.75 -2.94 6.02
CA GLY A 65 -6.33 -1.65 5.65
C GLY A 65 -6.50 -1.45 4.14
N PHE A 66 -6.20 -2.47 3.32
CA PHE A 66 -6.51 -2.48 1.90
C PHE A 66 -7.42 -3.67 1.54
N ASP A 67 -8.23 -3.46 0.51
CA ASP A 67 -8.98 -4.49 -0.20
C ASP A 67 -8.20 -4.92 -1.45
N VAL A 68 -7.74 -6.17 -1.52
CA VAL A 68 -6.95 -6.67 -2.65
C VAL A 68 -7.88 -6.97 -3.82
N LEU A 69 -7.82 -6.15 -4.86
CA LEU A 69 -8.68 -6.26 -6.03
C LEU A 69 -8.20 -7.34 -7.00
N THR A 70 -6.89 -7.40 -7.24
CA THR A 70 -6.31 -8.40 -8.14
C THR A 70 -4.81 -8.59 -7.89
N ILE A 71 -4.35 -9.80 -8.18
CA ILE A 71 -2.93 -10.16 -8.22
C ILE A 71 -2.66 -10.76 -9.60
N HIS A 72 -1.73 -10.14 -10.33
CA HIS A 72 -1.31 -10.61 -11.64
C HIS A 72 0.11 -11.17 -11.57
N HIS A 73 0.25 -12.43 -11.96
CA HIS A 73 1.52 -13.12 -12.10
C HIS A 73 1.80 -13.33 -13.59
N PRO A 74 2.71 -12.53 -14.20
CA PRO A 74 3.06 -12.73 -15.60
C PRO A 74 3.54 -14.16 -15.86
N MET A 75 2.97 -14.80 -16.88
CA MET A 75 3.35 -16.17 -17.30
C MET A 75 4.68 -16.20 -18.05
N THR A 76 5.10 -15.09 -18.67
CA THR A 76 6.37 -15.01 -19.41
C THR A 76 7.53 -14.58 -18.50
N ASN A 77 8.75 -14.96 -18.88
CA ASN A 77 9.96 -14.67 -18.11
C ASN A 77 10.46 -13.23 -18.28
N ASP A 78 9.88 -12.45 -19.20
CA ASP A 78 10.33 -11.10 -19.53
C ASP A 78 9.99 -10.08 -18.43
N VAL A 79 9.02 -10.41 -17.57
CA VAL A 79 8.64 -9.59 -16.42
C VAL A 79 8.77 -10.42 -15.14
N PRO A 80 9.85 -10.23 -14.35
CA PRO A 80 10.12 -11.06 -13.18
C PRO A 80 9.17 -10.80 -12.01
N THR A 81 8.54 -9.62 -11.96
CA THR A 81 7.72 -9.18 -10.83
C THR A 81 6.24 -9.41 -11.04
N SER A 82 5.56 -9.89 -10.01
CA SER A 82 4.10 -9.89 -9.90
C SER A 82 3.57 -8.49 -9.59
N VAL A 83 2.32 -8.22 -9.93
CA VAL A 83 1.63 -6.96 -9.63
C VAL A 83 0.47 -7.25 -8.70
N VAL A 84 0.36 -6.47 -7.62
CA VAL A 84 -0.83 -6.45 -6.77
C VAL A 84 -1.48 -5.09 -6.90
N ILE A 85 -2.80 -5.06 -7.05
CA ILE A 85 -3.62 -3.86 -6.98
C ILE A 85 -4.54 -3.99 -5.79
N ALA A 86 -4.49 -3.02 -4.89
CA ALA A 86 -5.31 -2.97 -3.69
C ALA A 86 -5.92 -1.59 -3.50
N ARG A 87 -7.14 -1.53 -2.96
CA ARG A 87 -7.87 -0.29 -2.67
C ARG A 87 -7.79 0.03 -1.19
N LYS A 88 -7.47 1.26 -0.83
CA LYS A 88 -7.45 1.68 0.57
C LYS A 88 -8.86 1.65 1.16
N LEU A 89 -9.04 0.96 2.28
CA LEU A 89 -10.31 0.89 3.00
C LEU A 89 -10.62 2.22 3.70
N GLY A 90 -11.91 2.48 3.92
CA GLY A 90 -12.42 3.63 4.66
C GLY A 90 -12.27 3.46 6.17
N GLY A 91 -11.05 3.51 6.68
CA GLY A 91 -10.78 3.65 8.11
C GLY A 91 -10.62 5.13 8.49
N LYS A 92 -11.05 5.52 9.70
CA LYS A 92 -10.74 6.84 10.27
C LYS A 92 -9.25 7.02 10.23
N SER A 93 -8.79 7.99 9.46
CA SER A 93 -7.37 8.26 9.39
C SER A 93 -6.87 8.82 10.72
N THR A 94 -5.70 8.38 11.18
CA THR A 94 -5.07 8.93 12.41
C THR A 94 -4.77 10.44 12.32
N TYR A 95 -4.82 11.03 11.11
CA TYR A 95 -4.80 12.49 10.93
C TYR A 95 -6.09 13.17 11.39
N GLU A 96 -7.25 12.59 11.11
CA GLU A 96 -8.53 13.15 11.57
C GLU A 96 -8.66 13.06 13.09
N GLU A 97 -8.13 11.97 13.67
CA GLU A 97 -8.12 11.77 15.12
C GLU A 97 -7.20 12.77 15.86
N LYS A 98 -6.11 13.20 15.22
CA LYS A 98 -5.20 14.23 15.76
C LYS A 98 -5.63 15.67 15.46
N ASN A 99 -6.43 15.91 14.42
CA ASN A 99 -6.76 17.26 13.94
C ASN A 99 -8.25 17.69 14.09
N GLY A 100 -9.11 16.91 14.74
CA GLY A 100 -10.21 17.52 15.50
C GLY A 100 -11.56 16.81 15.53
N ILE A 101 -12.09 16.71 16.76
CA ILE A 101 -13.46 17.16 17.04
C ILE A 101 -13.35 18.31 18.05
N ARG A 102 -13.06 19.50 17.53
CA ARG A 102 -13.35 20.80 18.17
C ARG A 102 -14.14 21.64 17.18
N SER A 103 -15.42 21.32 17.07
CA SER A 103 -16.48 22.22 16.60
C SER A 103 -17.78 21.57 17.06
N GLY A 104 -18.69 22.19 17.77
CA GLY A 104 -18.83 23.54 18.28
C GLY A 104 -20.15 23.49 19.04
N LYS A 105 -20.13 23.95 20.30
CA LYS A 105 -21.31 24.07 21.13
C LYS A 105 -22.04 25.33 20.70
N ILE A 106 -23.22 25.20 20.11
CA ILE A 106 -24.32 26.18 20.21
C ILE A 106 -25.62 25.38 20.24
#